data_AF-A0A849EUI5-F1
#
_entry.id   AF-A0A849EUI5-F1
#
_cell.length_a   1.000
_cell.length_b   1.000
_cell.length_c   1.000
_cell.angle_alpha   90.00
_cell.angle_beta   90.00
_cell.angle_gamma   90.00
#
_symmetry.space_group_name_H-M   'P 1'
#
loop_
_entity.id
_entity.type
_entity.pdbx_description
1 polymer ?
#
loop_
_entity_poly.entity_id
_entity_poly.type
_entity_poly.pdbx_seq_one_letter_code
_entity_poly.pdbx_strand_id
1 'polypeptide(L)'
;MHSLHMGKVLAAVIALFISFNDISTADELVVTESGNVGIGTATPSGKLDVQGDIRAGNSNIYFTKTNHTYTAIGDTPGYAAIENAVDYNALMILGRSGTPKGRYVQLWDYLQVMGGMDITGNVGIGTTTPQCPLDVNGNLQYRAGGNKVQMTSTPGFLAYLIDGNLWGVSIWASSRRFKEDIRDLDISSEKIHALNPVAFKWIEERGGKADFGLIAEEVAEIIPELAAYDEEGKPFSVRYELLSVLLLKELKKQKKLNERLSEQLQALKIDNQNFEARLAKLERMLEKKQK
;
A
#
# COMPACT_ATOMS: atom_id res chain seq x y z
N MET A 1 -57.71 -43.85 68.05
CA MET A 1 -56.43 -44.53 68.34
C MET A 1 -55.71 -44.76 67.02
N HIS A 2 -54.47 -44.25 66.91
CA HIS A 2 -53.35 -44.59 66.01
C HIS A 2 -53.65 -44.86 64.51
N SER A 3 -53.27 -44.03 63.53
CA SER A 3 -51.96 -43.42 63.15
C SER A 3 -51.00 -44.35 62.39
N LEU A 4 -50.46 -43.80 61.27
CA LEU A 4 -49.35 -44.24 60.36
C LEU A 4 -49.69 -45.38 59.37
N HIS A 5 -49.66 -45.26 58.03
CA HIS A 5 -48.83 -44.55 57.03
C HIS A 5 -47.35 -44.99 56.96
N MET A 6 -47.04 -45.93 56.05
CA MET A 6 -45.77 -46.13 55.30
C MET A 6 -45.97 -47.41 54.45
N GLY A 7 -45.87 -47.44 53.13
CA GLY A 7 -44.92 -46.76 52.25
C GLY A 7 -44.15 -47.83 51.46
N LYS A 8 -44.82 -48.55 50.55
CA LYS A 8 -44.22 -49.38 49.49
C LYS A 8 -45.14 -49.43 48.26
N VAL A 9 -45.41 -48.25 47.68
CA VAL A 9 -45.72 -48.18 46.25
C VAL A 9 -44.38 -48.26 45.55
N LEU A 10 -44.14 -49.40 44.91
CA LEU A 10 -43.05 -49.65 43.99
C LEU A 10 -43.23 -48.71 42.78
N ALA A 11 -42.14 -48.03 42.40
CA ALA A 11 -42.02 -47.05 41.31
C ALA A 11 -42.47 -45.62 41.62
N ALA A 12 -41.57 -44.83 42.21
CA ALA A 12 -41.43 -43.41 41.92
C ALA A 12 -40.09 -42.94 42.51
N VAL A 13 -39.00 -43.06 41.74
CA VAL A 13 -37.79 -42.28 42.00
C VAL A 13 -38.15 -40.83 41.68
N ILE A 14 -38.83 -40.15 42.60
CA ILE A 14 -39.02 -38.70 42.54
C ILE A 14 -37.88 -38.09 43.34
N ALA A 15 -36.70 -38.06 42.72
CA ALA A 15 -35.83 -36.91 42.86
C ALA A 15 -36.15 -36.00 41.68
N LEU A 16 -37.20 -35.20 41.80
CA LEU A 16 -37.43 -34.12 40.85
C LEU A 16 -37.99 -32.90 41.58
N PHE A 17 -37.08 -32.04 42.04
CA PHE A 17 -37.38 -30.62 42.13
C PHE A 17 -36.73 -29.93 40.93
N ILE A 18 -37.25 -30.22 39.73
CA ILE A 18 -37.22 -29.23 38.66
C ILE A 18 -38.52 -28.45 38.83
N SER A 19 -38.42 -27.28 39.46
CA SER A 19 -39.55 -26.35 39.56
C SER A 19 -39.74 -25.71 38.19
N PHE A 20 -40.65 -26.23 37.37
CA PHE A 20 -41.15 -25.49 36.20
C PHE A 20 -42.22 -24.54 36.72
N ASN A 21 -41.83 -23.29 36.97
CA ASN A 21 -42.73 -22.30 37.60
C ASN A 21 -43.83 -21.77 36.66
N ASP A 22 -43.74 -22.07 35.36
CA ASP A 22 -44.80 -21.81 34.38
C ASP A 22 -44.95 -23.06 33.49
N ILE A 23 -46.12 -23.69 33.49
CA ILE A 23 -46.46 -24.74 32.51
C ILE A 23 -47.05 -24.02 31.31
N SER A 24 -46.21 -23.64 30.36
CA SER A 24 -46.70 -23.39 29.00
C SER A 24 -46.82 -24.73 28.27
N THR A 25 -47.84 -24.90 27.41
CA THR A 25 -48.10 -26.17 26.71
C THR A 25 -47.32 -26.32 25.41
N ALA A 26 -46.24 -25.57 25.21
CA ALA A 26 -45.33 -25.73 24.08
C ALA A 26 -44.03 -26.37 24.58
N ASP A 27 -43.46 -27.33 23.83
CA ASP A 27 -42.35 -28.20 24.24
C ASP A 27 -41.10 -27.44 24.75
N GLU A 28 -41.11 -27.05 26.02
CA GLU A 28 -40.20 -26.03 26.57
C GLU A 28 -38.81 -26.61 26.91
N LEU A 29 -38.75 -27.85 27.42
CA LEU A 29 -37.51 -28.59 27.70
C LEU A 29 -37.71 -30.11 27.55
N VAL A 30 -36.89 -30.75 26.73
CA VAL A 30 -36.90 -32.20 26.48
C VAL A 30 -35.52 -32.80 26.77
N VAL A 31 -35.48 -33.92 27.49
CA VAL A 31 -34.26 -34.72 27.69
C VAL A 31 -34.53 -36.15 27.19
N THR A 32 -33.82 -36.54 26.13
CA THR A 32 -33.97 -37.86 25.49
C THR A 32 -33.21 -38.96 26.24
N GLU A 33 -33.54 -40.23 25.98
CA GLU A 33 -32.81 -41.38 26.53
C GLU A 33 -31.34 -41.44 26.10
N SER A 34 -30.98 -40.83 24.95
CA SER A 34 -29.60 -40.71 24.47
C SER A 34 -28.83 -39.55 25.13
N GLY A 35 -29.47 -38.83 26.07
CA GLY A 35 -28.89 -37.74 26.84
C GLY A 35 -28.79 -36.41 26.08
N ASN A 36 -29.51 -36.26 24.96
CA ASN A 36 -29.65 -34.96 24.28
C ASN A 36 -30.72 -34.10 24.96
N VAL A 37 -30.47 -32.80 25.04
CA VAL A 37 -31.36 -31.80 25.62
C VAL A 37 -31.91 -30.89 24.52
N GLY A 38 -33.22 -30.81 24.36
CA GLY A 38 -33.93 -29.89 23.47
C GLY A 38 -34.61 -28.78 24.27
N ILE A 39 -34.53 -27.52 23.83
CA ILE A 39 -35.31 -26.39 24.38
C ILE A 39 -36.13 -25.82 23.23
N GLY A 40 -37.46 -25.86 23.33
CA GLY A 40 -38.35 -25.48 22.24
C GLY A 40 -38.47 -26.53 21.12
N THR A 41 -37.88 -27.72 21.27
CA THR A 41 -37.93 -28.82 20.28
C THR A 41 -38.01 -30.19 20.98
N ALA A 42 -38.89 -31.06 20.49
CA ALA A 42 -39.06 -32.42 21.01
C ALA A 42 -38.04 -33.43 20.44
N THR A 43 -37.37 -33.08 19.34
CA THR A 43 -36.45 -33.96 18.61
C THR A 43 -35.08 -33.28 18.43
N PRO A 44 -34.27 -33.15 19.50
CA PRO A 44 -32.99 -32.45 19.44
C PRO A 44 -32.01 -33.17 18.50
N SER A 45 -31.42 -32.40 17.57
CA SER A 45 -30.47 -32.88 16.55
C SER A 45 -29.03 -32.96 17.05
N GLY A 46 -28.77 -32.48 18.28
CA GLY A 46 -27.46 -32.47 18.92
C GLY A 46 -27.56 -32.62 20.43
N LYS A 47 -26.41 -32.59 21.13
CA LYS A 47 -26.37 -32.74 22.60
C LYS A 47 -27.15 -31.65 23.33
N LEU A 48 -27.12 -30.44 22.79
CA LEU A 48 -28.00 -29.34 23.14
C LEU A 48 -28.54 -28.75 21.85
N ASP A 49 -29.86 -28.68 21.72
CA ASP A 49 -30.56 -28.09 20.57
C ASP A 49 -31.58 -27.08 21.10
N VAL A 50 -31.47 -25.83 20.65
CA VAL A 50 -32.30 -24.73 21.15
C VAL A 50 -33.00 -24.09 19.94
N GLN A 51 -34.32 -24.24 19.89
CA GLN A 51 -35.15 -23.57 18.89
C GLN A 51 -35.47 -22.15 19.37
N GLY A 52 -34.47 -21.28 19.35
CA GLY A 52 -34.59 -19.89 19.81
C GLY A 52 -33.24 -19.26 20.17
N ASP A 53 -33.29 -18.12 20.85
CA ASP A 53 -32.09 -17.40 21.29
C ASP A 53 -31.44 -18.08 22.50
N ILE A 54 -30.10 -18.15 22.50
CA ILE A 54 -29.31 -18.56 23.66
C ILE A 54 -28.81 -17.31 24.38
N ARG A 55 -29.29 -17.07 25.61
CA ARG A 55 -28.84 -15.97 26.47
C ARG A 55 -27.87 -16.48 27.54
N ALA A 56 -26.57 -16.40 27.27
CA ALA A 56 -25.52 -16.73 28.24
C ALA A 56 -25.03 -15.45 28.94
N GLY A 57 -25.49 -15.19 30.17
CA GLY A 57 -25.25 -13.94 30.93
C GLY A 57 -23.78 -13.66 31.29
N ASN A 58 -23.42 -13.69 32.59
CA ASN A 58 -22.02 -13.52 33.04
C ASN A 58 -21.21 -14.80 32.75
N SER A 59 -21.13 -15.23 31.49
CA SER A 59 -20.66 -16.55 31.14
C SER A 59 -19.89 -16.60 29.83
N ASN A 60 -18.87 -17.45 29.84
CA ASN A 60 -18.14 -17.86 28.65
C ASN A 60 -18.84 -19.07 28.02
N ILE A 61 -18.93 -19.10 26.69
CA ILE A 61 -19.23 -20.33 25.95
C ILE A 61 -17.89 -20.91 25.51
N TYR A 62 -17.50 -22.03 26.12
CA TYR A 62 -16.22 -22.69 25.81
C TYR A 62 -16.39 -23.75 24.73
N PHE A 63 -15.62 -23.63 23.66
CA PHE A 63 -15.51 -24.64 22.60
C PHE A 63 -14.26 -25.50 22.85
N THR A 64 -14.40 -26.51 23.73
CA THR A 64 -13.26 -27.27 24.26
C THR A 64 -12.89 -28.52 23.46
N LYS A 65 -13.73 -28.97 22.54
CA LYS A 65 -13.40 -30.09 21.66
C LYS A 65 -12.30 -29.62 20.72
N THR A 66 -11.10 -30.16 20.88
CA THR A 66 -9.92 -29.79 20.09
C THR A 66 -9.99 -30.31 18.66
N ASN A 67 -10.79 -31.35 18.41
CA ASN A 67 -11.07 -31.91 17.09
C ASN A 67 -12.53 -31.67 16.70
N HIS A 68 -12.82 -30.62 15.93
CA HIS A 68 -14.15 -30.47 15.33
C HIS A 68 -14.34 -31.53 14.25
N THR A 69 -15.31 -32.41 14.48
CA THR A 69 -15.80 -33.28 13.42
C THR A 69 -16.61 -32.37 12.52
N TYR A 70 -16.06 -31.95 11.39
CA TYR A 70 -16.78 -31.14 10.41
C TYR A 70 -18.13 -31.79 10.09
N THR A 71 -19.21 -31.20 10.61
CA THR A 71 -20.57 -31.75 10.49
C THR A 71 -21.29 -31.26 9.23
N ALA A 72 -20.63 -30.40 8.45
CA ALA A 72 -21.18 -29.70 7.29
C ALA A 72 -22.41 -28.80 7.56
N ILE A 73 -22.83 -28.66 8.82
CA ILE A 73 -24.07 -27.95 9.19
C ILE A 73 -23.97 -26.47 8.81
N GLY A 74 -22.84 -25.83 9.13
CA GLY A 74 -22.56 -24.44 8.80
C GLY A 74 -22.39 -24.17 7.29
N ASP A 75 -22.28 -25.20 6.47
CA ASP A 75 -22.15 -25.10 5.02
C ASP A 75 -23.51 -25.02 4.31
N THR A 76 -24.59 -25.37 5.02
CA THR A 76 -25.97 -25.32 4.53
C THR A 76 -26.36 -23.86 4.22
N PRO A 77 -26.91 -23.57 3.03
CA PRO A 77 -27.38 -22.23 2.70
C PRO A 77 -28.30 -21.64 3.77
N GLY A 78 -27.98 -20.43 4.21
CA GLY A 78 -28.71 -19.73 5.27
C GLY A 78 -28.26 -20.03 6.69
N TYR A 79 -27.39 -21.03 6.93
CA TYR A 79 -26.86 -21.38 8.25
C TYR A 79 -25.48 -20.73 8.46
N ALA A 80 -25.14 -20.43 9.72
CA ALA A 80 -23.85 -19.89 10.16
C ALA A 80 -23.39 -20.62 11.44
N ALA A 81 -22.10 -20.57 11.76
CA ALA A 81 -21.54 -21.29 12.89
C ALA A 81 -20.43 -20.51 13.62
N ILE A 82 -20.27 -20.79 14.91
CA ILE A 82 -19.11 -20.44 15.73
C ILE A 82 -18.56 -21.76 16.28
N GLU A 83 -17.30 -22.06 16.01
CA GLU A 83 -16.71 -23.36 16.31
C GLU A 83 -15.21 -23.28 16.59
N ASN A 84 -14.66 -24.30 17.26
CA ASN A 84 -13.22 -24.48 17.38
C ASN A 84 -12.73 -25.35 16.22
N ALA A 85 -11.61 -25.03 15.57
CA ALA A 85 -11.11 -25.82 14.43
C ALA A 85 -9.70 -26.36 14.66
N VAL A 86 -9.54 -27.68 14.48
CA VAL A 86 -8.30 -28.42 14.78
C VAL A 86 -7.15 -28.04 13.85
N ASP A 87 -7.44 -27.87 12.57
CA ASP A 87 -6.42 -27.58 11.55
C ASP A 87 -5.89 -26.14 11.64
N TYR A 88 -6.60 -25.27 12.38
CA TYR A 88 -6.30 -23.85 12.48
C TYR A 88 -5.88 -23.42 13.90
N ASN A 89 -6.05 -24.30 14.91
CA ASN A 89 -5.82 -23.98 16.33
C ASN A 89 -6.48 -22.65 16.76
N ALA A 90 -7.69 -22.38 16.26
CA ALA A 90 -8.36 -21.09 16.39
C ALA A 90 -9.88 -21.23 16.54
N LEU A 91 -10.51 -20.21 17.14
CA LEU A 91 -11.95 -19.98 17.06
C LEU A 91 -12.30 -19.54 15.64
N MET A 92 -13.19 -20.27 14.98
CA MET A 92 -13.70 -19.96 13.65
C MET A 92 -15.11 -19.38 13.76
N ILE A 93 -15.35 -18.32 13.00
CA ILE A 93 -16.68 -17.75 12.78
C ILE A 93 -16.97 -17.87 11.29
N LEU A 94 -18.01 -18.63 10.97
CA LEU A 94 -18.40 -18.90 9.59
C LEU A 94 -19.65 -18.09 9.27
N GLY A 95 -19.51 -17.23 8.26
CA GLY A 95 -20.61 -16.49 7.69
C GLY A 95 -21.69 -17.38 7.07
N ARG A 96 -22.89 -16.83 6.90
CA ARG A 96 -24.00 -17.57 6.28
C ARG A 96 -23.63 -18.00 4.85
N SER A 97 -23.83 -19.28 4.53
CA SER A 97 -23.65 -19.79 3.16
C SER A 97 -24.75 -19.25 2.25
N GLY A 98 -24.40 -18.76 1.05
CA GLY A 98 -25.36 -18.13 0.13
C GLY A 98 -24.92 -18.19 -1.34
N THR A 99 -25.91 -18.00 -2.23
CA THR A 99 -25.72 -17.69 -3.66
C THR A 99 -26.30 -16.29 -3.90
N PRO A 100 -25.72 -15.43 -4.75
CA PRO A 100 -24.53 -15.60 -5.59
C PRO A 100 -23.21 -15.20 -4.92
N LYS A 101 -23.27 -14.74 -3.67
CA LYS A 101 -22.12 -14.25 -2.91
C LYS A 101 -21.83 -15.29 -1.83
N GLY A 102 -20.57 -15.72 -1.66
CA GLY A 102 -20.13 -16.80 -0.74
C GLY A 102 -20.41 -16.58 0.76
N ARG A 103 -19.54 -17.06 1.65
CA ARG A 103 -19.73 -16.88 3.10
C ARG A 103 -19.26 -15.51 3.55
N TYR A 104 -20.10 -14.79 4.29
CA TYR A 104 -19.76 -13.49 4.88
C TYR A 104 -20.11 -13.39 6.34
N VAL A 105 -19.17 -12.83 7.10
CA VAL A 105 -19.45 -12.24 8.41
C VAL A 105 -19.65 -10.75 8.18
N GLN A 106 -20.87 -10.25 8.45
CA GLN A 106 -21.20 -8.84 8.32
C GLN A 106 -21.27 -8.19 9.70
N LEU A 107 -20.84 -6.93 9.77
CA LEU A 107 -20.89 -6.11 10.97
C LEU A 107 -21.68 -4.85 10.64
N TRP A 108 -22.61 -4.48 11.52
CA TRP A 108 -23.46 -3.30 11.32
C TRP A 108 -22.72 -2.00 11.61
N ASP A 109 -21.90 -2.00 12.66
CA ASP A 109 -21.13 -0.84 13.09
C ASP A 109 -19.67 -0.97 12.65
N TYR A 110 -18.74 -1.26 13.55
CA TYR A 110 -17.31 -1.31 13.28
C TYR A 110 -16.67 -2.61 13.75
N LEU A 111 -15.62 -3.04 13.03
CA LEU A 111 -14.66 -4.03 13.52
C LEU A 111 -13.52 -3.30 14.23
N GLN A 112 -13.36 -3.54 15.54
CA GLN A 112 -12.18 -3.09 16.26
C GLN A 112 -11.31 -4.29 16.63
N VAL A 113 -10.06 -4.29 16.17
CA VAL A 113 -9.06 -5.29 16.54
C VAL A 113 -8.08 -4.64 17.49
N MET A 114 -8.06 -5.10 18.74
CA MET A 114 -7.21 -4.55 19.81
C MET A 114 -5.78 -5.13 19.81
N GLY A 115 -5.51 -6.12 18.95
CA GLY A 115 -4.20 -6.76 18.77
C GLY A 115 -3.76 -6.77 17.29
N GLY A 116 -2.87 -7.70 16.94
CA GLY A 116 -2.48 -7.93 15.56
C GLY A 116 -3.66 -8.47 14.73
N MET A 117 -3.71 -8.09 13.45
CA MET A 117 -4.62 -8.67 12.47
C MET A 117 -3.78 -9.35 11.38
N ASP A 118 -3.75 -10.67 11.40
CA ASP A 118 -3.07 -11.47 10.38
C ASP A 118 -4.08 -11.90 9.31
N ILE A 119 -3.77 -11.58 8.05
CA ILE A 119 -4.63 -11.91 6.91
C ILE A 119 -3.77 -12.61 5.87
N THR A 120 -4.08 -13.88 5.60
CA THR A 120 -3.36 -14.72 4.64
C THR A 120 -3.97 -14.70 3.25
N GLY A 121 -5.21 -14.24 3.11
CA GLY A 121 -5.93 -14.06 1.86
C GLY A 121 -6.00 -12.60 1.40
N ASN A 122 -6.79 -12.35 0.35
CA ASN A 122 -6.99 -11.00 -0.19
C ASN A 122 -7.96 -10.18 0.66
N VAL A 123 -7.62 -8.92 0.91
CA VAL A 123 -8.46 -7.91 1.55
C VAL A 123 -9.05 -6.99 0.49
N GLY A 124 -10.38 -7.04 0.32
CA GLY A 124 -11.12 -6.08 -0.49
C GLY A 124 -11.72 -4.96 0.37
N ILE A 125 -11.46 -3.70 0.04
CA ILE A 125 -12.12 -2.54 0.63
C ILE A 125 -12.91 -1.83 -0.48
N GLY A 126 -14.24 -1.72 -0.33
CA GLY A 126 -15.11 -1.15 -1.38
C GLY A 126 -15.31 -2.05 -2.60
N THR A 127 -14.87 -3.32 -2.53
CA THR A 127 -15.02 -4.34 -3.58
C THR A 127 -15.38 -5.68 -2.97
N THR A 128 -16.05 -6.53 -3.74
CA THR A 128 -16.38 -7.92 -3.34
C THR A 128 -15.54 -8.97 -4.05
N THR A 129 -14.64 -8.55 -4.96
CA THR A 129 -13.82 -9.41 -5.80
C THR A 129 -12.37 -8.89 -5.86
N PRO A 130 -11.64 -8.89 -4.73
CA PRO A 130 -10.29 -8.33 -4.67
C PRO A 130 -9.32 -9.12 -5.57
N GLN A 131 -8.59 -8.42 -6.45
CA GLN A 131 -7.68 -9.03 -7.43
C GLN A 131 -6.25 -9.28 -6.90
N CYS A 132 -5.92 -8.72 -5.73
CA CYS A 132 -4.60 -8.85 -5.09
C CYS A 132 -4.72 -8.82 -3.56
N PRO A 133 -3.63 -9.06 -2.79
CA PRO A 133 -3.68 -9.17 -1.34
C PRO A 133 -4.33 -7.99 -0.60
N LEU A 134 -4.20 -6.76 -1.12
CA LEU A 134 -4.94 -5.59 -0.65
C LEU A 134 -5.45 -4.79 -1.84
N ASP A 135 -6.75 -4.87 -2.10
CA ASP A 135 -7.45 -4.20 -3.20
C ASP A 135 -8.47 -3.20 -2.64
N VAL A 136 -8.21 -1.91 -2.87
CA VAL A 136 -9.02 -0.81 -2.33
C VAL A 136 -9.67 -0.08 -3.50
N ASN A 137 -10.98 -0.26 -3.66
CA ASN A 137 -11.81 0.52 -4.57
C ASN A 137 -12.23 1.83 -3.89
N GLY A 138 -11.27 2.76 -3.81
CA GLY A 138 -11.42 4.04 -3.13
C GLY A 138 -10.08 4.56 -2.63
N ASN A 139 -10.11 5.45 -1.62
CA ASN A 139 -8.90 6.06 -1.08
C ASN A 139 -8.38 5.29 0.13
N LEU A 140 -7.06 4.99 0.14
CA LEU A 140 -6.35 4.52 1.34
C LEU A 140 -5.74 5.73 2.06
N GLN A 141 -6.25 6.05 3.25
CA GLN A 141 -5.81 7.21 4.02
C GLN A 141 -5.01 6.80 5.27
N TYR A 142 -3.79 7.33 5.39
CA TYR A 142 -2.98 7.23 6.61
C TYR A 142 -3.09 8.56 7.38
N ARG A 143 -3.51 8.53 8.65
CA ARG A 143 -3.66 9.73 9.51
C ARG A 143 -2.63 9.72 10.64
N ALA A 144 -2.08 10.90 10.97
CA ALA A 144 -0.97 11.23 11.89
C ALA A 144 -0.42 10.14 12.84
N GLY A 145 0.91 10.09 13.01
CA GLY A 145 1.58 9.17 13.94
C GLY A 145 2.93 8.58 13.48
N GLY A 146 3.57 9.13 12.45
CA GLY A 146 4.82 8.55 11.90
C GLY A 146 4.60 7.28 11.06
N ASN A 147 3.40 7.12 10.48
CA ASN A 147 3.05 5.99 9.61
C ASN A 147 4.00 5.89 8.42
N LYS A 148 4.47 4.68 8.12
CA LYS A 148 5.30 4.37 6.95
C LYS A 148 4.57 3.33 6.11
N VAL A 149 4.43 3.58 4.80
CA VAL A 149 4.20 2.50 3.83
C VAL A 149 5.57 1.91 3.54
N GLN A 150 5.94 0.87 4.29
CA GLN A 150 7.21 0.20 4.10
C GLN A 150 7.02 -0.94 3.10
N MET A 151 7.45 -0.72 1.87
CA MET A 151 7.66 -1.79 0.90
C MET A 151 9.03 -2.39 1.22
N THR A 152 9.06 -3.53 1.91
CA THR A 152 10.28 -4.12 2.49
C THR A 152 11.21 -4.77 1.47
N SER A 153 10.93 -4.68 0.16
CA SER A 153 11.77 -5.28 -0.87
C SER A 153 12.82 -4.35 -1.50
N THR A 154 13.01 -3.07 -1.09
CA THR A 154 14.18 -2.28 -1.57
C THR A 154 14.55 -1.04 -0.72
N PRO A 155 15.84 -0.76 -0.44
CA PRO A 155 16.29 0.58 -0.05
C PRO A 155 16.16 1.53 -1.25
N GLY A 156 15.30 2.55 -1.18
CA GLY A 156 15.20 3.54 -2.26
C GLY A 156 13.80 4.10 -2.61
N PHE A 157 12.75 3.73 -1.88
CA PHE A 157 11.38 3.93 -2.37
C PHE A 157 10.51 4.87 -1.51
N LEU A 158 9.99 5.94 -2.14
CA LEU A 158 8.82 6.73 -1.73
C LEU A 158 8.06 7.16 -3.00
N ALA A 159 6.73 7.01 -2.98
CA ALA A 159 5.82 7.46 -4.04
C ALA A 159 4.96 8.65 -3.56
N TYR A 160 4.81 9.68 -4.40
CA TYR A 160 3.94 10.84 -4.14
C TYR A 160 2.79 10.88 -5.17
N LEU A 161 1.55 10.92 -4.68
CA LEU A 161 0.32 10.96 -5.48
C LEU A 161 -0.39 12.32 -5.28
N ILE A 162 -0.66 13.03 -6.37
CA ILE A 162 -1.57 14.20 -6.41
C ILE A 162 -2.59 13.98 -7.54
N ASP A 163 -3.86 14.26 -7.26
CA ASP A 163 -4.98 14.17 -8.21
C ASP A 163 -5.08 12.82 -8.95
N GLY A 164 -4.82 11.71 -8.25
CA GLY A 164 -4.93 10.36 -8.80
C GLY A 164 -3.83 9.94 -9.78
N ASN A 165 -2.76 10.74 -9.93
CA ASN A 165 -1.63 10.42 -10.78
C ASN A 165 -0.34 10.20 -9.97
N LEU A 166 0.55 9.33 -10.46
CA LEU A 166 1.90 9.13 -9.94
C LEU A 166 2.80 10.26 -10.43
N TRP A 167 3.21 11.15 -9.52
CA TRP A 167 4.01 12.33 -9.88
C TRP A 167 5.51 12.18 -9.58
N GLY A 168 5.93 11.19 -8.78
CA GLY A 168 7.36 10.95 -8.56
C GLY A 168 7.69 9.72 -7.72
N VAL A 169 8.77 9.05 -8.13
CA VAL A 169 9.53 8.04 -7.36
C VAL A 169 10.90 8.64 -7.06
N SER A 170 11.32 8.73 -5.79
CA SER A 170 12.71 9.14 -5.48
C SER A 170 13.18 8.75 -4.09
N ILE A 171 14.12 7.80 -3.99
CA ILE A 171 15.23 7.84 -3.03
C ILE A 171 16.47 7.13 -3.64
N TRP A 172 17.56 7.86 -3.86
CA TRP A 172 18.88 7.28 -4.19
C TRP A 172 19.83 7.52 -3.01
N ALA A 173 20.36 6.47 -2.39
CA ALA A 173 21.37 6.61 -1.34
C ALA A 173 22.64 7.26 -1.93
N SER A 174 22.91 8.52 -1.56
CA SER A 174 23.98 9.32 -2.19
C SER A 174 25.22 9.55 -1.29
N SER A 175 25.25 8.94 -0.10
CA SER A 175 26.40 9.05 0.81
C SER A 175 27.66 8.42 0.19
N ARG A 176 28.82 9.05 0.39
CA ARG A 176 30.12 8.51 -0.05
C ARG A 176 30.34 7.06 0.43
N ARG A 177 29.84 6.68 1.60
CA ARG A 177 29.96 5.30 2.13
C ARG A 177 29.24 4.23 1.29
N PHE A 178 28.35 4.63 0.38
CA PHE A 178 27.61 3.76 -0.53
C PHE A 178 28.14 3.86 -1.98
N LYS A 179 29.32 4.47 -2.18
CA LYS A 179 29.88 4.77 -3.50
C LYS A 179 31.36 4.41 -3.54
N GLU A 180 31.75 3.73 -4.60
CA GLU A 180 33.14 3.48 -4.98
C GLU A 180 33.48 4.25 -6.27
N ASP A 181 34.76 4.31 -6.65
CA ASP A 181 35.26 4.96 -7.87
C ASP A 181 34.73 6.38 -8.15
N ILE A 182 34.70 7.21 -7.09
CA ILE A 182 34.26 8.61 -7.18
C ILE A 182 35.30 9.43 -7.95
N ARG A 183 34.98 9.74 -9.21
CA ARG A 183 35.79 10.56 -10.12
C ARG A 183 35.06 11.82 -10.55
N ASP A 184 35.82 12.78 -11.08
CA ASP A 184 35.25 13.96 -11.71
C ASP A 184 34.38 13.55 -12.91
N LEU A 185 33.17 14.11 -12.96
CA LEU A 185 32.28 13.91 -14.10
C LEU A 185 32.86 14.63 -15.33
N ASP A 186 33.28 13.85 -16.32
CA ASP A 186 33.64 14.36 -17.64
C ASP A 186 32.47 14.15 -18.59
N ILE A 187 31.99 15.24 -19.17
CA ILE A 187 30.86 15.25 -20.09
C ILE A 187 31.19 16.14 -21.28
N SER A 188 30.89 15.66 -22.49
CA SER A 188 31.03 16.47 -23.69
C SER A 188 29.97 17.57 -23.70
N SER A 189 30.40 18.83 -23.71
CA SER A 189 29.51 19.99 -23.81
C SER A 189 28.71 19.94 -25.12
N GLU A 190 29.33 19.48 -26.20
CA GLU A 190 28.66 19.31 -27.51
C GLU A 190 27.45 18.38 -27.42
N LYS A 191 27.57 17.28 -26.67
CA LYS A 191 26.46 16.34 -26.46
C LYS A 191 25.30 16.96 -25.69
N ILE A 192 25.58 17.75 -24.64
CA ILE A 192 24.53 18.44 -23.88
C ILE A 192 23.83 19.48 -24.77
N HIS A 193 24.60 20.22 -25.56
CA HIS A 193 24.06 21.28 -26.43
C HIS A 193 23.30 20.72 -27.63
N ALA A 194 23.58 19.48 -28.03
CA ALA A 194 22.85 18.78 -29.09
C ALA A 194 21.48 18.26 -28.65
N LEU A 195 21.18 18.22 -27.34
CA LEU A 195 19.85 17.86 -26.85
C LEU A 195 18.83 18.90 -27.33
N ASN A 196 17.70 18.44 -27.88
CA ASN A 196 16.69 19.29 -28.49
C ASN A 196 15.39 19.31 -27.67
N PRO A 197 15.11 20.38 -26.91
CA PRO A 197 13.80 20.56 -26.26
C PRO A 197 12.72 20.80 -27.31
N VAL A 198 11.65 20.01 -27.25
CA VAL A 198 10.51 20.10 -28.17
C VAL A 198 9.21 20.36 -27.41
N ALA A 199 8.28 21.03 -28.07
CA ALA A 199 6.88 21.09 -27.65
C ALA A 199 6.11 20.00 -28.38
N PHE A 200 5.20 19.33 -27.69
CA PHE A 200 4.40 18.24 -28.25
C PHE A 200 2.97 18.26 -27.67
N LYS A 201 2.09 17.45 -28.26
CA LYS A 201 0.76 17.19 -27.73
C LYS A 201 0.67 15.71 -27.41
N TRP A 202 0.24 15.37 -26.20
CA TRP A 202 -0.08 13.98 -25.86
C TRP A 202 -1.17 13.46 -26.80
N ILE A 203 -1.08 12.19 -27.19
CA ILE A 203 -2.17 11.51 -27.89
C ILE A 203 -3.45 11.51 -27.03
N GLU A 204 -4.62 11.39 -27.64
CA GLU A 204 -5.90 11.51 -26.93
C GLU A 204 -6.06 10.46 -25.83
N GLU A 205 -5.54 9.23 -26.02
CA GLU A 205 -5.52 8.16 -25.01
C GLU A 205 -4.70 8.53 -23.77
N ARG A 206 -3.80 9.51 -23.88
CA ARG A 206 -3.00 10.09 -22.79
C ARG A 206 -3.44 11.49 -22.40
N GLY A 207 -4.66 11.89 -22.78
CA GLY A 207 -5.31 13.11 -22.33
C GLY A 207 -5.19 14.31 -23.27
N GLY A 208 -4.54 14.19 -24.43
CA GLY A 208 -4.65 15.20 -25.49
C GLY A 208 -4.07 16.58 -25.15
N LYS A 209 -3.31 16.74 -24.07
CA LYS A 209 -2.82 18.05 -23.62
C LYS A 209 -1.51 18.43 -24.31
N ALA A 210 -1.34 19.72 -24.59
CA ALA A 210 -0.06 20.27 -25.02
C ALA A 210 0.92 20.27 -23.84
N ASP A 211 2.19 19.96 -24.14
CA ASP A 211 3.26 19.83 -23.15
C ASP A 211 4.64 20.05 -23.83
N PHE A 212 5.73 19.98 -23.07
CA PHE A 212 7.08 20.13 -23.59
C PHE A 212 8.11 19.24 -22.86
N GLY A 213 9.21 18.94 -23.53
CA GLY A 213 10.26 18.08 -22.97
C GLY A 213 11.30 17.65 -24.00
N LEU A 214 11.90 16.50 -23.76
CA LEU A 214 12.87 15.81 -24.61
C LEU A 214 12.28 14.49 -25.09
N ILE A 215 12.63 14.10 -26.32
CA ILE A 215 12.25 12.80 -26.90
C ILE A 215 13.27 11.75 -26.47
N ALA A 216 12.82 10.64 -25.86
CA ALA A 216 13.70 9.64 -25.26
C ALA A 216 14.65 8.98 -26.27
N GLU A 217 14.19 8.77 -27.50
CA GLU A 217 14.95 8.21 -28.61
C GLU A 217 16.08 9.14 -29.05
N GLU A 218 15.81 10.43 -29.22
CA GLU A 218 16.82 11.45 -29.55
C GLU A 218 17.86 11.56 -28.42
N VAL A 219 17.41 11.52 -27.16
CA VAL A 219 18.32 11.52 -26.01
C VAL A 219 19.21 10.27 -26.01
N ALA A 220 18.66 9.09 -26.32
CA ALA A 220 19.39 7.83 -26.31
C ALA A 220 20.51 7.78 -27.35
N GLU A 221 20.36 8.45 -28.50
CA GLU A 221 21.43 8.55 -29.52
C GLU A 221 22.60 9.44 -29.06
N ILE A 222 22.30 10.51 -28.31
CA ILE A 222 23.29 11.53 -27.94
C ILE A 222 23.96 11.19 -26.60
N ILE A 223 23.14 10.97 -25.56
CA ILE A 223 23.53 10.64 -24.18
C ILE A 223 22.69 9.45 -23.70
N PRO A 224 23.11 8.21 -24.03
CA PRO A 224 22.40 6.98 -23.64
C PRO A 224 22.12 6.90 -22.12
N GLU A 225 23.02 7.43 -21.28
CA GLU A 225 22.89 7.46 -19.82
C GLU A 225 21.83 8.46 -19.33
N LEU A 226 21.16 9.20 -20.20
CA LEU A 226 20.04 10.06 -19.83
C LEU A 226 18.69 9.46 -20.25
N ALA A 227 18.69 8.36 -21.00
CA ALA A 227 17.49 7.59 -21.29
C ALA A 227 17.31 6.44 -20.27
N ALA A 228 16.06 6.12 -19.97
CA ALA A 228 15.65 4.86 -19.38
C ALA A 228 14.96 4.02 -20.46
N TYR A 229 15.11 2.70 -20.36
CA TYR A 229 14.69 1.75 -21.37
C TYR A 229 13.58 0.84 -20.80
N ASP A 230 12.68 0.38 -21.66
CA ASP A 230 11.68 -0.64 -21.32
C ASP A 230 12.27 -2.06 -21.25
N GLU A 231 11.43 -3.06 -21.02
CA GLU A 231 11.86 -4.47 -20.89
C GLU A 231 12.44 -5.03 -22.21
N GLU A 232 12.04 -4.49 -23.36
CA GLU A 232 12.55 -4.84 -24.69
C GLU A 232 13.83 -4.06 -25.08
N GLY A 233 14.30 -3.16 -24.21
CA GLY A 233 15.51 -2.36 -24.42
C GLY A 233 15.31 -1.16 -25.34
N LYS A 234 14.08 -0.69 -25.55
CA LYS A 234 13.79 0.54 -26.31
C LYS A 234 13.76 1.75 -25.36
N PRO A 235 14.22 2.93 -25.81
CA PRO A 235 14.09 4.16 -25.01
C PRO A 235 12.61 4.42 -24.65
N PHE A 236 12.34 4.60 -23.37
CA PHE A 236 10.96 4.74 -22.85
C PHE A 236 10.74 6.07 -22.12
N SER A 237 11.75 6.55 -21.39
CA SER A 237 11.64 7.83 -20.68
C SER A 237 13.00 8.52 -20.54
N VAL A 238 12.96 9.82 -20.26
CA VAL A 238 14.16 10.60 -19.97
C VAL A 238 14.35 10.68 -18.46
N ARG A 239 15.57 10.39 -18.01
CA ARG A 239 16.03 10.52 -16.62
C ARG A 239 16.30 11.99 -16.28
N TYR A 240 15.25 12.81 -16.29
CA TYR A 240 15.34 14.26 -16.05
C TYR A 240 16.04 14.60 -14.73
N GLU A 241 15.99 13.72 -13.73
CA GLU A 241 16.71 13.87 -12.47
C GLU A 241 18.24 13.94 -12.67
N LEU A 242 18.79 13.21 -13.64
CA LEU A 242 20.22 13.23 -13.95
C LEU A 242 20.60 14.44 -14.80
N LEU A 243 19.67 14.95 -15.62
CA LEU A 243 19.92 16.13 -16.48
C LEU A 243 20.37 17.32 -15.63
N SER A 244 19.76 17.53 -14.47
CA SER A 244 20.14 18.60 -13.54
C SER A 244 21.61 18.54 -13.11
N VAL A 245 22.16 17.33 -12.91
CA VAL A 245 23.56 17.10 -12.52
C VAL A 245 24.50 17.38 -13.70
N LEU A 246 24.11 16.98 -14.91
CA LEU A 246 24.86 17.26 -16.14
C LEU A 246 24.90 18.76 -16.42
N LEU A 247 23.75 19.44 -16.33
CA LEU A 247 23.63 20.88 -16.50
C LEU A 247 24.45 21.65 -15.46
N LEU A 248 24.52 21.18 -14.21
CA LEU A 248 25.38 21.78 -13.19
C LEU A 248 26.87 21.72 -13.58
N LYS A 249 27.33 20.59 -14.14
CA LYS A 249 28.72 20.46 -14.61
C LYS A 249 28.98 21.41 -15.77
N GLU A 250 28.06 21.51 -16.73
CA GLU A 250 28.17 22.40 -17.88
C GLU A 250 28.15 23.88 -17.49
N LEU A 251 27.25 24.26 -16.58
CA LEU A 251 27.19 25.62 -16.03
C LEU A 251 28.52 26.02 -15.37
N LYS A 252 29.17 25.11 -14.64
CA LYS A 252 30.51 25.34 -14.06
C LYS A 252 31.58 25.52 -15.14
N LYS A 253 31.48 24.82 -16.28
CA LYS A 253 32.40 25.02 -17.43
C LYS A 253 32.18 26.40 -18.05
N GLN A 254 30.93 26.78 -18.31
CA GLN A 254 30.57 28.08 -18.86
C GLN A 254 31.05 29.24 -17.97
N LYS A 255 30.89 29.13 -16.64
CA LYS A 255 31.41 30.13 -15.69
C LYS A 255 32.91 30.36 -15.84
N LYS A 256 33.70 29.28 -15.90
CA LYS A 256 35.16 29.38 -16.08
C LYS A 256 35.54 30.02 -17.42
N LEU A 257 34.79 29.73 -18.48
CA LEU A 257 35.00 30.35 -19.79
C LEU A 257 34.71 31.86 -19.74
N ASN A 258 33.63 32.27 -19.07
CA ASN A 258 33.29 33.68 -18.91
C ASN A 258 34.35 34.45 -18.11
N GLU A 259 34.88 33.86 -17.04
CA GLU A 259 35.99 34.43 -16.27
C GLU A 259 37.22 34.64 -17.16
N ARG A 260 37.60 33.63 -17.95
CA ARG A 260 38.73 33.73 -18.91
C ARG A 260 38.51 34.78 -19.99
N LEU A 261 37.31 34.84 -20.57
CA LEU A 261 36.98 35.84 -21.59
C LEU A 261 37.03 37.26 -21.01
N SER A 262 36.55 37.44 -19.77
CA SER A 262 36.64 38.72 -19.07
C SER A 262 38.09 39.14 -18.83
N GLU A 263 38.97 38.22 -18.44
CA GLU A 263 40.41 38.49 -18.28
C GLU A 263 41.07 38.88 -19.61
N GLN A 264 40.78 38.14 -20.70
CA GLN A 264 41.29 38.46 -22.04
C GLN A 264 40.83 39.83 -22.54
N LEU A 265 39.57 40.18 -22.30
CA LEU A 265 39.00 41.47 -22.68
C LEU A 265 39.66 42.62 -21.89
N GLN A 266 39.97 42.42 -20.61
CA GLN A 266 40.72 43.39 -19.82
C GLN A 266 42.16 43.56 -20.34
N ALA A 267 42.84 42.47 -20.65
CA ALA A 267 44.20 42.51 -21.22
C ALA A 267 44.22 43.26 -22.56
N LEU A 268 43.29 42.94 -23.46
CA LEU A 268 43.19 43.60 -24.76
C LEU A 268 42.88 45.10 -24.63
N LYS A 269 42.05 45.48 -23.65
CA LYS A 269 41.76 46.88 -23.36
C LYS A 269 43.02 47.64 -22.91
N ILE A 270 43.84 47.02 -22.06
CA ILE A 270 45.13 47.59 -21.62
C ILE A 270 46.08 47.74 -22.81
N ASP A 271 46.17 46.73 -23.68
CA ASP A 271 47.03 46.77 -24.86
C ASP A 271 46.61 47.86 -25.85
N ASN A 272 45.30 48.02 -26.10
CA ASN A 272 44.78 49.10 -26.94
C ASN A 272 45.13 50.48 -26.37
N GLN A 273 44.97 50.69 -25.06
CA GLN A 273 45.38 51.94 -24.40
C GLN A 273 46.88 52.21 -24.56
N ASN A 274 47.71 51.17 -24.47
CA ASN A 274 49.14 51.27 -24.70
C ASN A 274 49.48 51.61 -26.16
N PHE A 275 48.76 51.06 -27.14
CA PHE A 275 48.93 51.39 -28.55
C PHE A 275 48.51 52.83 -28.86
N GLU A 276 47.37 53.28 -28.35
CA GLU A 276 46.91 54.68 -28.48
C GLU A 276 47.96 55.66 -27.91
N ALA A 277 48.53 55.36 -26.74
CA ALA A 277 49.59 56.18 -26.16
C ALA A 277 50.87 56.24 -27.03
N ARG A 278 51.24 55.12 -27.68
CA ARG A 278 52.38 55.06 -28.60
C ARG A 278 52.11 55.82 -29.91
N LEU A 279 50.91 55.70 -30.47
CA LEU A 279 50.49 56.45 -31.66
C LEU A 279 50.53 57.95 -31.42
N ALA A 280 49.94 58.41 -30.31
CA ALA A 280 49.98 59.81 -29.91
C ALA A 280 51.43 60.33 -29.73
N LYS A 281 52.35 59.48 -29.26
CA LYS A 281 53.78 59.84 -29.16
C LYS A 281 54.44 59.95 -30.54
N LEU A 282 54.14 59.05 -31.47
CA LEU A 282 54.68 59.06 -32.83
C LEU A 282 54.16 60.25 -33.64
N GLU A 283 52.87 60.56 -33.55
CA GLU A 283 52.26 61.73 -34.19
C GLU A 283 52.97 63.02 -33.76
N ARG A 284 53.19 63.19 -32.44
CA ARG A 284 53.97 64.33 -31.91
C ARG A 284 55.41 64.38 -32.41
N MET A 285 56.05 63.23 -32.69
CA MET A 285 57.40 63.20 -33.24
C MET A 285 57.44 63.57 -34.72
N LEU A 286 56.42 63.18 -35.50
CA LEU A 286 56.26 63.54 -36.91
C LEU A 286 55.98 65.03 -37.08
N GLU A 287 55.08 65.61 -36.29
CA GLU A 287 54.81 67.06 -36.30
C GLU A 287 56.06 67.89 -36.02
N LYS A 288 56.93 67.42 -35.11
CA LYS A 288 58.21 68.07 -34.81
C LYS A 288 59.24 67.97 -35.94
N LYS A 289 59.14 67.00 -36.84
CA LYS A 289 60.06 66.83 -37.98
C LYS A 289 59.61 67.60 -39.23
N GLN A 290 58.34 68.03 -39.29
CA GLN A 290 57.78 68.81 -40.40
C GLN A 290 57.90 70.33 -40.20
N LYS A 291 58.43 70.78 -39.05
CA LYS A 291 58.81 72.17 -38.77
C LYS A 291 60.33 72.31 -38.83
#